data_AF-A0A5J6SDM3-F1
#
_entry.id   AF-A0A5J6SDM3-F1
#
_cell.length_a   1.000
_cell.length_b   1.000
_cell.length_c   1.000
_cell.angle_alpha   90.00
_cell.angle_beta   90.00
_cell.angle_gamma   90.00
#
_symmetry.space_group_name_H-M   'P 1'
#
loop_
_entity.id
_entity.type
_entity.pdbx_description
1 polymer ?
#
loop_
_entity_poly.entity_id
_entity_poly.type
_entity_poly.pdbx_seq_one_letter_code
_entity_poly.pdbx_strand_id
1 'polypeptide(L)'
;SRHTSLFQGWMDLLDTAVYSVDIVSSNWALRNGKLDHNHSFAHRGEKIFEKLLELQSRNVGLRIPVNKFQSESQDIKDLKANGILVKYINMTPIIDGKLHSSFWVVDKKHIYIGSAHMDWRSLTQMKELGIIMNNCSC
;
A
#
# COMPACT_ATOMS: atom_id res chain seq x y z
N SER A 1 8.82 -12.00 22.14
CA SER A 1 8.71 -11.23 20.88
C SER A 1 7.28 -10.75 20.74
N ARG A 2 7.04 -9.48 20.37
CA ARG A 2 5.68 -8.96 20.14
C ARG A 2 5.43 -9.01 18.63
N HIS A 3 4.49 -9.81 18.19
CA HIS A 3 4.08 -9.85 16.78
C HIS A 3 3.16 -8.66 16.51
N THR A 4 3.59 -7.74 15.66
CA THR A 4 2.78 -6.60 15.20
C THR A 4 1.83 -7.06 14.11
N SER A 5 0.56 -6.70 14.20
CA SER A 5 -0.40 -6.98 13.12
C SER A 5 -0.01 -6.23 11.84
N LEU A 6 -0.29 -6.79 10.67
CA LEU A 6 -0.02 -6.15 9.39
C LEU A 6 -0.59 -4.73 9.32
N PHE A 7 -1.85 -4.56 9.74
CA PHE A 7 -2.52 -3.27 9.80
C PHE A 7 -1.74 -2.26 10.65
N GLN A 8 -1.34 -2.65 11.86
CA GLN A 8 -0.58 -1.76 12.74
C GLN A 8 0.79 -1.42 12.14
N GLY A 9 1.50 -2.40 11.59
CA GLY A 9 2.82 -2.16 10.99
C GLY A 9 2.75 -1.19 9.80
N TRP A 10 1.71 -1.27 8.98
CA TRP A 10 1.49 -0.32 7.90
C TRP A 10 1.10 1.08 8.40
N MET A 11 0.23 1.17 9.41
CA MET A 11 -0.10 2.46 10.04
C MET A 11 1.15 3.12 10.62
N ASP A 12 1.98 2.37 11.35
CA ASP A 12 3.22 2.88 11.96
C ASP A 12 4.19 3.43 10.90
N LEU A 13 4.30 2.76 9.74
CA LEU A 13 5.12 3.22 8.62
C LEU A 13 4.60 4.54 8.03
N LEU A 14 3.29 4.66 7.84
CA LEU A 14 2.67 5.89 7.31
C LEU A 14 2.73 7.04 8.33
N ASP A 15 2.59 6.74 9.62
CA ASP A 15 2.75 7.71 10.70
C ASP A 15 4.18 8.23 10.79
N THR A 16 5.17 7.35 10.63
CA THR A 16 6.60 7.71 10.71
C THR A 16 7.09 8.49 9.49
N ALA A 17 6.44 8.38 8.33
CA ALA A 17 6.89 9.00 7.09
C ALA A 17 6.99 10.55 7.18
N VAL A 18 8.12 11.11 6.75
CA VAL A 18 8.41 12.55 6.78
C VAL A 18 8.58 13.14 5.38
N TYR A 19 9.10 12.38 4.42
CA TYR A 19 9.46 12.89 3.09
C TYR A 19 8.75 12.16 1.96
N SER A 20 8.77 10.82 1.97
CA SER A 20 8.16 10.04 0.89
C SER A 20 7.82 8.61 1.28
N VAL A 21 6.77 8.10 0.64
CA VAL A 21 6.38 6.69 0.66
C VAL A 21 6.27 6.20 -0.78
N ASP A 22 6.99 5.13 -1.10
CA ASP A 22 6.86 4.38 -2.34
C ASP A 22 6.13 3.07 -2.06
N ILE A 23 5.07 2.75 -2.79
CA ILE A 23 4.31 1.50 -2.61
C ILE A 23 4.19 0.77 -3.93
N VAL A 24 4.75 -0.44 -3.98
CA VAL A 24 4.54 -1.40 -5.07
C VAL A 24 3.64 -2.51 -4.56
N SER A 25 2.54 -2.76 -5.26
CA SER A 25 1.61 -3.86 -4.98
C SER A 25 0.93 -4.29 -6.26
N SER A 26 0.69 -5.60 -6.42
CA SER A 26 -0.01 -6.15 -7.57
C SER A 26 -1.53 -6.05 -7.50
N ASN A 27 -2.11 -5.78 -6.33
CA ASN A 27 -3.55 -5.53 -6.23
C ASN A 27 -3.84 -4.31 -5.35
N TRP A 28 -4.90 -3.58 -5.68
CA TRP A 28 -5.36 -2.38 -4.99
C TRP A 28 -6.89 -2.41 -4.85
N ALA A 29 -7.35 -2.84 -3.69
CA ALA A 29 -8.75 -2.97 -3.29
C ALA A 29 -8.86 -2.81 -1.75
N LEU A 30 -8.36 -1.70 -1.22
CA LEU A 30 -8.40 -1.33 0.19
C LEU A 30 -9.82 -0.98 0.65
N ARG A 31 -10.72 -0.61 -0.25
CA ARG A 31 -12.10 -0.28 0.08
C ARG A 31 -13.02 -1.36 -0.46
N ASN A 32 -13.98 -1.80 0.35
CA ASN A 32 -15.06 -2.66 -0.15
C ASN A 32 -16.10 -1.73 -0.76
N GLY A 33 -16.12 -1.64 -2.10
CA GLY A 33 -16.89 -0.64 -2.84
C GLY A 33 -18.34 -0.47 -2.35
N LYS A 34 -19.01 0.61 -2.79
CA LYS A 34 -20.32 1.10 -2.30
C LYS A 34 -21.51 0.11 -2.29
N LEU A 35 -21.32 -1.16 -2.66
CA LEU A 35 -22.37 -2.15 -2.90
C LEU A 35 -22.48 -3.24 -1.83
N ASP A 36 -21.59 -3.31 -0.84
CA ASP A 36 -21.56 -4.43 0.08
C ASP A 36 -21.93 -3.99 1.51
N HIS A 37 -23.10 -4.41 1.99
CA HIS A 37 -23.65 -4.02 3.30
C HIS A 37 -22.82 -4.55 4.51
N ASN A 38 -21.82 -5.38 4.25
CA ASN A 38 -20.85 -5.85 5.24
C ASN A 38 -19.67 -4.87 5.38
N HIS A 39 -19.97 -3.61 5.73
CA HIS A 39 -18.96 -2.56 5.99
C HIS A 39 -17.95 -2.94 7.09
N SER A 40 -18.25 -3.89 7.96
CA SER A 40 -17.43 -4.14 9.15
C SER A 40 -16.02 -4.69 8.87
N PHE A 41 -15.81 -5.39 7.74
CA PHE A 41 -14.51 -6.03 7.45
C PHE A 41 -13.54 -5.15 6.66
N ALA A 42 -14.02 -4.11 5.97
CA ALA A 42 -13.18 -3.27 5.13
C ALA A 42 -12.55 -2.07 5.87
N HIS A 43 -13.04 -1.76 7.07
CA HIS A 43 -12.64 -0.58 7.86
C HIS A 43 -11.12 -0.41 8.00
N ARG A 44 -10.37 -1.51 8.13
CA ARG A 44 -8.90 -1.45 8.19
C ARG A 44 -8.28 -0.98 6.87
N GLY A 45 -8.79 -1.47 5.74
CA GLY A 45 -8.33 -1.03 4.43
C GLY A 45 -8.76 0.40 4.14
N GLU A 46 -9.98 0.79 4.50
CA GLU A 46 -10.50 2.16 4.40
C GLU A 46 -9.62 3.14 5.17
N LYS A 47 -9.25 2.83 6.42
CA LYS A 47 -8.31 3.63 7.22
C LYS A 47 -6.93 3.76 6.58
N ILE A 48 -6.39 2.68 5.99
CA ILE A 48 -5.12 2.76 5.27
C ILE A 48 -5.27 3.69 4.06
N PHE A 49 -6.37 3.58 3.32
CA PHE A 49 -6.65 4.45 2.18
C PHE A 49 -6.74 5.93 2.57
N GLU A 50 -7.47 6.25 3.64
CA GLU A 50 -7.53 7.60 4.22
C GLU A 50 -6.14 8.10 4.59
N LYS A 51 -5.35 7.26 5.26
CA LYS A 51 -3.99 7.62 5.67
C LYS A 51 -3.05 7.90 4.49
N LEU A 52 -3.23 7.19 3.37
CA LEU A 52 -2.48 7.44 2.13
C LEU A 52 -2.82 8.81 1.53
N LEU A 53 -4.09 9.24 1.57
CA LEU A 53 -4.51 10.57 1.15
C LEU A 53 -3.96 11.66 2.10
N GLU A 54 -3.97 11.41 3.41
CA GLU A 54 -3.48 12.37 4.41
C GLU A 54 -1.99 12.72 4.25
N LEU A 55 -1.18 11.85 3.65
CA LEU A 55 0.26 12.10 3.42
C LEU A 55 0.49 13.43 2.70
N GLN A 56 -0.37 13.80 1.75
CA GLN A 56 -0.24 15.06 1.01
C GLN A 56 -0.41 16.29 1.93
N SER A 57 -1.31 16.23 2.92
CA SER A 57 -1.49 17.33 3.89
C SER A 57 -0.27 17.55 4.79
N ARG A 58 0.53 16.50 4.98
CA ARG A 58 1.81 16.52 5.70
C ARG A 58 3.01 16.84 4.79
N ASN A 59 2.77 17.16 3.51
CA ASN A 59 3.81 17.36 2.49
C ASN A 59 4.72 16.12 2.30
N VAL A 60 4.19 14.91 2.53
CA VAL A 60 4.86 13.63 2.31
C VAL A 60 4.48 13.12 0.93
N GLY A 61 5.47 12.89 0.07
CA GLY A 61 5.22 12.43 -1.30
C GLY A 61 4.86 10.94 -1.37
N LEU A 62 3.67 10.60 -1.86
CA LEU A 62 3.27 9.22 -2.16
C LEU A 62 3.48 8.90 -3.64
N ARG A 63 4.20 7.80 -3.93
CA ARG A 63 4.49 7.33 -5.30
C ARG A 63 4.07 5.87 -5.47
N ILE A 64 3.30 5.61 -6.52
CA ILE A 64 2.72 4.30 -6.77
C ILE A 64 3.06 3.85 -8.20
N PRO A 65 4.13 3.07 -8.40
CA PRO A 65 4.33 2.39 -9.67
C PRO A 65 3.30 1.26 -9.85
N VAL A 66 2.63 1.25 -10.99
CA VAL A 66 1.66 0.22 -11.38
C VAL A 66 2.07 -0.42 -12.71
N ASN A 67 1.77 -1.72 -12.88
CA ASN A 67 2.01 -2.38 -14.14
C ASN A 67 1.07 -1.82 -15.22
N LYS A 68 1.62 -1.27 -16.31
CA LYS A 68 0.83 -0.64 -17.39
C LYS A 68 -0.14 -1.59 -18.11
N PHE A 69 0.07 -2.90 -17.99
CA PHE A 69 -0.76 -3.93 -18.62
C PHE A 69 -1.86 -4.47 -17.71
N GLN A 70 -1.90 -4.04 -16.44
CA GLN A 70 -2.91 -4.45 -15.48
C GLN A 70 -4.14 -3.53 -15.57
N SER A 71 -5.32 -4.12 -15.40
CA SER A 71 -6.57 -3.34 -15.24
C SER A 71 -6.48 -2.44 -14.01
N GLU A 72 -6.77 -1.16 -14.21
CA GLU A 72 -6.71 -0.16 -13.15
C GLU A 72 -7.90 -0.28 -12.19
N SER A 73 -7.62 -0.37 -10.89
CA SER A 73 -8.65 -0.43 -9.84
C SER A 73 -9.22 0.95 -9.52
N GLN A 74 -10.39 0.98 -8.87
CA GLN A 74 -11.01 2.24 -8.44
C GLN A 74 -10.16 2.99 -7.41
N ASP A 75 -9.43 2.27 -6.55
CA ASP A 75 -8.53 2.88 -5.58
C ASP A 75 -7.39 3.65 -6.26
N ILE A 76 -6.77 3.06 -7.29
CA ILE A 76 -5.72 3.75 -8.05
C ILE A 76 -6.29 4.99 -8.75
N LYS A 77 -7.49 4.89 -9.35
CA LYS A 77 -8.17 6.03 -9.99
C LYS A 77 -8.42 7.16 -8.99
N ASP A 78 -8.93 6.84 -7.82
CA ASP A 78 -9.26 7.83 -6.79
C ASP A 78 -7.99 8.46 -6.19
N LEU A 79 -6.94 7.68 -5.92
CA LEU A 79 -5.66 8.22 -5.46
C LEU A 79 -5.08 9.19 -6.49
N LYS A 80 -5.08 8.81 -7.77
CA LYS A 80 -4.63 9.67 -8.87
C LYS A 80 -5.46 10.94 -9.00
N ALA A 81 -6.79 10.84 -8.86
CA ALA A 81 -7.69 11.99 -8.89
C ALA A 81 -7.45 12.98 -7.73
N ASN A 82 -6.93 12.49 -6.60
CA ASN A 82 -6.49 13.32 -5.47
C ASN A 82 -5.04 13.83 -5.61
N GLY A 83 -4.42 13.69 -6.79
CA GLY A 83 -3.09 14.25 -7.08
C GLY A 83 -1.92 13.39 -6.60
N ILE A 84 -2.15 12.13 -6.23
CA ILE A 84 -1.07 11.19 -5.90
C ILE A 84 -0.35 10.76 -7.18
N LEU A 85 0.97 10.61 -7.10
CA LEU A 85 1.81 10.25 -8.24
C LEU A 85 1.71 8.75 -8.55
N VAL A 86 0.81 8.40 -9.46
CA VAL A 86 0.71 7.06 -10.05
C VAL A 86 1.52 7.00 -11.35
N LYS A 87 2.48 6.06 -11.44
CA LYS A 87 3.31 5.85 -12.64
C LYS A 87 3.05 4.48 -13.25
N TYR A 88 2.61 4.44 -14.50
CA TYR A 88 2.41 3.19 -15.24
C TYR A 88 3.73 2.76 -15.88
N ILE A 89 4.25 1.61 -15.48
CA ILE A 89 5.56 1.10 -15.89
C ILE A 89 5.36 -0.25 -16.56
N ASN A 90 6.14 -0.53 -17.60
CA ASN A 90 6.27 -1.89 -18.11
C ASN A 90 7.05 -2.72 -17.07
N MET A 91 6.34 -3.44 -16.21
CA MET A 91 6.98 -4.25 -15.17
C MET A 91 7.43 -5.63 -15.68
N THR A 92 7.06 -6.04 -16.90
CA THR A 92 7.44 -7.35 -17.46
C THR A 92 8.94 -7.64 -17.38
N PRO A 93 9.85 -6.71 -17.74
CA PRO A 93 11.29 -6.96 -17.66
C PRO A 93 11.84 -7.02 -16.23
N ILE A 94 11.07 -6.57 -15.22
CA ILE A 94 11.52 -6.42 -13.82
C ILE A 94 11.08 -7.62 -12.98
N ILE A 95 9.86 -8.15 -13.21
CA ILE A 95 9.20 -9.14 -12.35
C ILE A 95 8.55 -10.28 -13.14
N ASP A 96 8.97 -10.48 -14.40
CA ASP A 96 8.43 -11.53 -15.30
C ASP A 96 6.89 -11.52 -15.40
N GLY A 97 6.32 -10.31 -15.34
CA GLY A 97 4.89 -10.06 -15.55
C GLY A 97 3.98 -10.13 -14.31
N LYS A 98 4.37 -10.77 -13.20
CA LYS A 98 3.52 -10.84 -11.98
C LYS A 98 4.31 -10.63 -10.69
N LEU A 99 3.89 -9.62 -9.92
CA LEU A 99 4.38 -9.40 -8.57
C LEU A 99 3.44 -10.13 -7.60
N HIS A 100 3.97 -11.10 -6.85
CA HIS A 100 3.21 -11.85 -5.84
C HIS A 100 3.49 -11.36 -4.41
N SER A 101 3.87 -10.09 -4.28
CA SER A 101 4.21 -9.46 -3.02
C SER A 101 3.88 -7.97 -3.05
N SER A 102 4.00 -7.31 -1.90
CA SER A 102 4.06 -5.85 -1.84
C SER A 102 5.36 -5.40 -1.21
N PHE A 103 5.84 -4.26 -1.72
CA PHE A 103 7.07 -3.63 -1.28
C PHE A 103 6.83 -2.16 -1.00
N TRP A 104 7.21 -1.71 0.19
CA TRP A 104 7.13 -0.30 0.56
C TRP A 104 8.52 0.21 0.92
N VAL A 105 8.82 1.44 0.48
CA VAL A 105 9.99 2.19 0.94
C VAL A 105 9.51 3.50 1.53
N VAL A 106 9.87 3.75 2.79
CA VAL A 106 9.53 4.98 3.50
C VAL A 106 10.82 5.73 3.81
N ASP A 107 10.91 6.96 3.32
CA ASP A 107 12.04 7.89 3.52
C ASP A 107 13.42 7.33 3.18
N LYS A 108 13.47 6.26 2.36
CA LYS A 108 14.68 5.46 2.10
C LYS A 108 15.34 4.88 3.37
N LYS A 109 14.60 4.80 4.47
CA LYS A 109 15.06 4.33 5.79
C LYS A 109 14.30 3.14 6.33
N HIS A 110 13.02 3.02 5.97
CA HIS A 110 12.18 1.92 6.40
C HIS A 110 11.65 1.16 5.20
N ILE A 111 11.60 -0.16 5.32
CA ILE A 111 11.22 -1.04 4.24
C ILE A 111 10.20 -2.05 4.77
N TYR A 112 9.11 -2.24 4.04
CA TYR A 112 8.22 -3.38 4.21
C TYR A 112 8.31 -4.29 2.98
N ILE A 113 8.47 -5.59 3.22
CA ILE A 113 8.32 -6.65 2.22
C ILE A 113 7.37 -7.69 2.80
N GLY A 114 6.33 -8.07 2.06
CA GLY A 114 5.46 -9.16 2.48
C GLY A 114 4.52 -9.66 1.40
N SER A 115 3.79 -10.72 1.72
CA SER A 115 2.81 -11.34 0.82
C SER A 115 1.54 -10.50 0.67
N ALA A 116 1.23 -9.65 1.66
CA ALA A 116 0.00 -8.86 1.65
C ALA A 116 -0.03 -7.82 0.53
N HIS A 117 -1.08 -7.86 -0.28
CA HIS A 117 -1.42 -6.81 -1.24
C HIS A 117 -2.18 -5.65 -0.58
N MET A 118 -2.26 -4.49 -1.26
CA MET A 118 -3.11 -3.35 -0.88
C MET A 118 -4.61 -3.72 -1.03
N ASP A 119 -5.06 -4.74 -0.32
CA ASP A 119 -6.41 -5.30 -0.34
C ASP A 119 -6.89 -5.43 1.11
N TRP A 120 -8.12 -5.03 1.40
CA TRP A 120 -8.67 -5.12 2.75
C TRP A 120 -8.72 -6.56 3.27
N ARG A 121 -8.84 -7.56 2.38
CA ARG A 121 -8.82 -8.98 2.73
C ARG A 121 -7.45 -9.41 3.27
N SER A 122 -6.35 -8.84 2.75
CA SER A 122 -5.00 -9.04 3.29
C SER A 122 -4.89 -8.62 4.76
N LEU A 123 -5.67 -7.61 5.17
CA LEU A 123 -5.64 -7.02 6.52
C LEU A 123 -6.56 -7.74 7.54
N THR A 124 -7.44 -8.63 7.07
CA THR A 124 -8.55 -9.15 7.90
C THR A 124 -8.85 -10.63 7.72
N GLN A 125 -8.70 -11.19 6.52
CA GLN A 125 -9.15 -12.54 6.20
C GLN A 125 -8.00 -13.46 5.79
N MET A 126 -6.96 -12.92 5.15
CA MET A 126 -5.84 -13.71 4.67
C MET A 126 -4.75 -13.84 5.74
N LYS A 127 -4.06 -14.98 5.73
CA LYS A 127 -2.90 -15.25 6.61
C LYS A 127 -1.65 -14.73 5.93
N GLU A 128 -1.45 -13.42 6.05
CA GLU A 128 -0.31 -12.74 5.45
C GLU A 128 0.90 -12.70 6.37
N LEU A 129 2.09 -12.65 5.78
CA LEU A 129 3.35 -12.43 6.48
C LEU A 129 4.15 -11.34 5.79
N GLY A 130 4.83 -10.52 6.59
CA GLY A 130 5.79 -9.56 6.09
C GLY A 130 6.81 -9.19 7.16
N ILE A 131 7.85 -8.52 6.71
CA ILE A 131 8.95 -8.02 7.54
C ILE A 131 9.01 -6.52 7.34
N ILE A 132 9.13 -5.79 8.46
CA ILE A 132 9.45 -4.37 8.47
C ILE A 132 10.88 -4.22 8.98
N MET A 133 11.73 -3.61 8.16
CA MET A 133 13.08 -3.19 8.54
C MET A 133 13.06 -1.69 8.79
N ASN A 134 13.54 -1.28 9.96
CA ASN A 134 13.46 0.11 10.41
C ASN A 134 14.85 0.72 10.57
N ASN A 135 14.94 2.03 10.29
CA ASN A 135 16.14 2.83 10.49
C ASN A 135 17.39 2.20 9.82
N CYS A 136 17.23 1.73 8.58
CA CYS A 136 18.33 1.27 7.76
C CYS A 136 19.24 2.47 7.45
N SER A 137 20.52 2.37 7.81
CA SER A 137 21.56 3.27 7.31
C SER A 137 21.94 2.87 5.90
N CYS A 138 22.02 3.85 4.99
CA CYS A 138 22.63 3.66 3.67
C CYS A 138 24.15 3.85 3.73
#